data_AF-A0A7H0GQF2-F1
#
_entry.id   AF-A0A7H0GQF2-F1
#
_cell.length_a   1.000
_cell.length_b   1.000
_cell.length_c   1.000
_cell.angle_alpha   90.00
_cell.angle_beta   90.00
_cell.angle_gamma   90.00
#
_symmetry.space_group_name_H-M   'P 1'
#
loop_
_entity.id
_entity.type
_entity.pdbx_description
1 polymer ?
#
loop_
_entity_poly.entity_id
_entity_poly.type
_entity_poly.pdbx_seq_one_letter_code
_entity_poly.pdbx_strand_id
1 'polypeptide(L)'
;MFARLVYGFEQLRNKPVRSFVERPFQCVEIPTAHDAAPPVGNQNRIPRIIWAFWSGTAQPELIQRCFDNWRRMCPEFDIRILDERSVLRYLDAIPAELQQSTAPKRADWVRAELLKRHGGIWLDASTILTTSLEWVIATQARTQSDYVGFYLEQFTSDAAYPVVENWFMAAPPASPFIVDLQAEFTTRVVPGSNEAYIEQLRAEGIFDQVRQRIFSPDYLSMHLAIQYVMRKRGGYRLALARAEDGPFYYHVASRWSRGMLKVQLMMRPVAKAMPPLIKLRKPDRKRLDLYVQRRLVRSDSILGRYLGC
;
A
#
# COMPACT_ATOMS: atom_id res chain seq x y z
N MET A 1 -22.52 22.74 -32.52
CA MET A 1 -21.25 22.19 -31.99
C MET A 1 -21.26 22.09 -30.46
N PHE A 2 -21.63 23.17 -29.75
CA PHE A 2 -21.74 23.21 -28.28
C PHE A 2 -22.71 22.15 -27.69
N ALA A 3 -23.92 22.02 -28.24
CA ALA A 3 -24.91 21.05 -27.74
C ALA A 3 -24.47 19.58 -27.85
N ARG A 4 -23.75 19.20 -28.92
CA ARG A 4 -23.16 17.84 -29.06
C ARG A 4 -22.02 17.61 -28.06
N LEU A 5 -21.26 18.66 -27.74
CA LEU A 5 -20.17 18.62 -26.75
C LEU A 5 -20.74 18.46 -25.33
N VAL A 6 -21.80 19.20 -25.00
CA VAL A 6 -22.53 19.11 -23.72
C VAL A 6 -23.21 17.75 -23.59
N TYR A 7 -23.92 17.30 -24.61
CA TYR A 7 -24.59 15.98 -24.62
C TYR A 7 -23.60 14.82 -24.48
N GLY A 8 -22.46 14.87 -25.19
CA GLY A 8 -21.40 13.87 -25.07
C GLY A 8 -20.76 13.87 -23.67
N PHE A 9 -20.58 15.06 -23.08
CA PHE A 9 -20.08 15.20 -21.72
C PHE A 9 -21.06 14.65 -20.66
N GLU A 10 -22.36 14.89 -20.81
CA GLU A 10 -23.38 14.34 -19.91
C GLU A 10 -23.52 12.82 -20.02
N GLN A 11 -23.48 12.28 -21.25
CA GLN A 11 -23.45 10.83 -21.49
C GLN A 11 -22.25 10.15 -20.82
N LEU A 12 -21.04 10.74 -20.95
CA LEU A 12 -19.83 10.26 -20.29
C LEU A 12 -19.93 10.33 -18.76
N ARG A 13 -20.54 11.39 -18.23
CA ARG A 13 -20.73 11.63 -16.80
C ARG A 13 -21.73 10.65 -16.18
N ASN A 14 -22.78 10.27 -16.90
CA ASN A 14 -23.82 9.36 -16.38
C ASN A 14 -23.46 7.88 -16.51
N LYS A 15 -22.48 7.52 -17.35
CA LYS A 15 -22.00 6.13 -17.43
C LYS A 15 -21.20 5.76 -16.17
N PRO A 16 -21.54 4.68 -15.44
CA PRO A 16 -20.78 4.24 -14.28
C PRO A 16 -19.31 3.99 -14.58
N VAL A 17 -18.45 4.08 -13.56
CA VAL A 17 -17.05 3.65 -13.66
C VAL A 17 -16.95 2.19 -14.15
N ARG A 18 -15.79 1.79 -14.65
CA ARG A 18 -15.61 0.40 -15.14
C ARG A 18 -15.86 -0.59 -13.99
N SER A 19 -16.69 -1.61 -14.23
CA SER A 19 -16.93 -2.68 -13.27
C SER A 19 -15.64 -3.44 -12.99
N PHE A 20 -15.35 -3.59 -11.70
CA PHE A 20 -14.22 -4.37 -11.23
C PHE A 20 -14.31 -5.83 -11.65
N VAL A 21 -13.16 -6.43 -11.94
CA VAL A 21 -13.02 -7.87 -12.21
C VAL A 21 -11.99 -8.38 -11.20
N GLU A 22 -12.46 -9.20 -10.26
CA GLU A 22 -11.61 -9.71 -9.20
C GLU A 22 -10.52 -10.64 -9.76
N ARG A 23 -9.32 -10.50 -9.19
CA ARG A 23 -8.19 -11.39 -9.43
C ARG A 23 -7.73 -11.91 -8.07
N PRO A 24 -7.63 -13.23 -7.88
CA PRO A 24 -7.27 -13.79 -6.59
C PRO A 24 -5.81 -13.50 -6.24
N PHE A 25 -5.52 -13.41 -4.94
CA PHE A 25 -4.15 -13.43 -4.44
C PHE A 25 -3.51 -14.79 -4.70
N GLN A 26 -2.30 -14.75 -5.27
CA GLN A 26 -1.47 -15.91 -5.53
C GLN A 26 -0.41 -16.06 -4.43
N CYS A 27 -0.15 -17.29 -4.01
CA CYS A 27 0.95 -17.56 -3.08
C CYS A 27 2.24 -17.66 -3.90
N VAL A 28 3.15 -16.72 -3.68
CA VAL A 28 4.50 -16.70 -4.24
C VAL A 28 5.44 -17.23 -3.17
N GLU A 29 6.07 -18.36 -3.45
CA GLU A 29 7.08 -18.95 -2.58
C GLU A 29 8.45 -18.41 -2.97
N ILE A 30 9.12 -17.76 -2.03
CA ILE A 30 10.48 -17.27 -2.19
C ILE A 30 11.41 -18.33 -1.59
N PRO A 31 12.17 -19.08 -2.40
CA PRO A 31 13.06 -20.14 -1.89
C PRO A 31 14.17 -19.52 -1.05
N THR A 32 14.74 -20.29 -0.12
CA THR A 32 15.92 -19.82 0.60
C THR A 32 17.13 -19.80 -0.33
N ALA A 33 18.14 -18.97 -0.03
CA ALA A 33 19.36 -18.91 -0.84
C ALA A 33 20.19 -20.21 -0.81
N HIS A 34 19.96 -21.10 0.17
CA HIS A 34 20.77 -22.28 0.43
C HIS A 34 20.01 -23.62 0.36
N ASP A 35 18.68 -23.59 0.32
CA ASP A 35 17.82 -24.78 0.28
C ASP A 35 16.62 -24.54 -0.67
N ALA A 36 16.36 -25.53 -1.52
CA ALA A 36 15.26 -25.55 -2.47
C ALA A 36 13.94 -26.04 -1.84
N ALA A 37 13.94 -26.45 -0.57
CA ALA A 37 12.72 -26.83 0.14
C ALA A 37 11.74 -25.65 0.18
N PRO A 38 10.44 -25.89 -0.11
CA PRO A 38 9.44 -24.84 -0.07
C PRO A 38 9.26 -24.34 1.38
N PRO A 39 9.02 -23.03 1.56
CA PRO A 39 8.83 -22.46 2.89
C PRO A 39 7.56 -23.01 3.56
N VAL A 40 7.67 -23.26 4.86
CA VAL A 40 6.59 -23.82 5.69
C VAL A 40 5.48 -22.80 5.90
N GLY A 41 4.23 -23.26 5.94
CA GLY A 41 3.05 -22.42 6.20
C GLY A 41 3.07 -21.76 7.58
N ASN A 42 2.81 -20.46 7.63
CA ASN A 42 2.71 -19.71 8.88
C ASN A 42 1.38 -19.98 9.58
N GLN A 43 1.45 -20.51 10.80
CA GLN A 43 0.27 -20.86 11.60
C GLN A 43 -0.28 -19.68 12.42
N ASN A 44 0.52 -18.63 12.63
CA ASN A 44 0.07 -17.43 13.31
C ASN A 44 -0.93 -16.69 12.43
N ARG A 45 -1.93 -16.06 13.06
CA ARG A 45 -2.96 -15.29 12.36
C ARG A 45 -2.57 -13.82 12.30
N ILE A 46 -2.95 -13.14 11.22
CA ILE A 46 -2.95 -11.68 11.17
C ILE A 46 -3.99 -11.17 12.17
N PRO A 47 -3.62 -10.38 13.20
CA PRO A 47 -4.61 -9.78 14.09
C PRO A 47 -5.40 -8.69 13.37
N ARG A 48 -6.64 -8.45 13.80
CA ARG A 48 -7.54 -7.41 13.26
C ARG A 48 -7.15 -6.02 13.76
N ILE A 49 -5.95 -5.59 13.43
CA ILE A 49 -5.41 -4.27 13.76
C ILE A 49 -5.06 -3.57 12.45
N ILE A 50 -5.56 -2.35 12.27
CA ILE A 50 -5.19 -1.49 11.15
C ILE A 50 -4.28 -0.37 11.68
N TRP A 51 -3.06 -0.33 11.17
CA TRP A 51 -2.06 0.67 11.51
C TRP A 51 -1.99 1.75 10.43
N ALA A 52 -1.95 3.01 10.87
CA ALA A 52 -1.52 4.12 10.04
C ALA A 52 -0.60 5.04 10.85
N PHE A 53 0.33 5.71 10.18
CA PHE A 53 1.19 6.71 10.78
C PHE A 53 1.08 8.02 10.03
N TRP A 54 0.91 9.11 10.77
CA TRP A 54 0.80 10.45 10.22
C TRP A 54 1.69 11.43 11.00
N SER A 55 2.78 11.85 10.38
CA SER A 55 3.63 12.93 10.91
C SER A 55 3.20 14.28 10.31
N GLY A 56 2.56 15.12 11.12
CA GLY A 56 2.13 16.46 10.72
C GLY A 56 1.07 17.06 11.65
N THR A 57 0.95 18.39 11.67
CA THR A 57 0.09 19.13 12.61
C THR A 57 -1.39 19.12 12.27
N ALA A 58 -1.76 18.92 11.00
CA ALA A 58 -3.14 18.82 10.56
C ALA A 58 -3.30 17.77 9.45
N GLN A 59 -4.31 16.92 9.59
CA GLN A 59 -4.72 15.98 8.54
C GLN A 59 -5.62 16.72 7.53
N PRO A 60 -5.38 16.58 6.21
CA PRO A 60 -6.31 17.09 5.20
C PRO A 60 -7.69 16.44 5.33
N GLU A 61 -8.75 17.16 4.94
CA GLU A 61 -10.14 16.71 5.02
C GLU A 61 -10.34 15.35 4.34
N LEU A 62 -9.80 15.15 3.14
CA LEU A 62 -9.85 13.86 2.45
C LEU A 62 -9.27 12.71 3.28
N ILE A 63 -8.20 12.95 4.04
CA ILE A 63 -7.56 11.93 4.88
C ILE A 63 -8.44 11.58 6.07
N GLN A 64 -9.07 12.56 6.71
CA GLN A 64 -10.05 12.31 7.78
C GLN A 64 -11.23 11.47 7.25
N ARG A 65 -11.74 11.82 6.06
CA ARG A 65 -12.79 11.04 5.39
C ARG A 65 -12.37 9.61 5.07
N CYS A 66 -11.10 9.37 4.72
CA CYS A 66 -10.58 8.01 4.57
C CYS A 66 -10.62 7.26 5.91
N PHE A 67 -10.19 7.87 7.01
CA PHE A 67 -10.25 7.22 8.31
C PHE A 67 -11.68 6.92 8.77
N ASP A 68 -12.63 7.82 8.54
CA ASP A 68 -14.04 7.59 8.84
C ASP A 68 -14.63 6.49 7.95
N ASN A 69 -14.22 6.45 6.68
CA ASN A 69 -14.51 5.34 5.79
C ASN A 69 -13.98 4.01 6.34
N TRP A 70 -12.75 3.96 6.89
CA TRP A 70 -12.20 2.73 7.46
C TRP A 70 -12.99 2.27 8.68
N ARG A 71 -13.31 3.18 9.62
CA ARG A 71 -14.12 2.86 10.81
C ARG A 71 -15.47 2.28 10.44
N ARG A 72 -16.10 2.80 9.38
CA ARG A 72 -17.38 2.31 8.88
C ARG A 72 -17.27 0.96 8.16
N MET A 73 -16.20 0.73 7.41
CA MET A 73 -16.01 -0.52 6.65
C MET A 73 -15.46 -1.67 7.50
N CYS A 74 -14.73 -1.36 8.56
CA CYS A 74 -14.04 -2.34 9.40
C CYS A 74 -14.39 -2.13 10.89
N PRO A 75 -15.67 -2.25 11.30
CA PRO A 75 -16.08 -2.02 12.70
C PRO A 75 -15.44 -3.03 13.68
N GLU A 76 -15.10 -4.23 13.20
CA GLU A 76 -14.46 -5.30 13.97
C GLU A 76 -12.93 -5.18 14.07
N PHE A 77 -12.33 -4.13 13.48
CA PHE A 77 -10.89 -3.90 13.50
C PHE A 77 -10.53 -2.79 14.50
N ASP A 78 -9.44 -3.00 15.23
CA ASP A 78 -8.81 -1.95 16.02
C ASP A 78 -8.01 -1.02 15.10
N ILE A 79 -8.52 0.19 14.86
CA ILE A 79 -7.92 1.17 13.95
C ILE A 79 -7.05 2.15 14.75
N ARG A 80 -5.73 2.05 14.55
CA ARG A 80 -4.71 2.81 15.26
C ARG A 80 -4.04 3.80 14.31
N ILE A 81 -4.50 5.05 14.36
CA ILE A 81 -3.92 6.17 13.62
C ILE A 81 -2.92 6.85 14.55
N LEU A 82 -1.64 6.67 14.27
CA LEU A 82 -0.54 7.05 15.16
C LEU A 82 0.21 8.28 14.66
N ASP A 83 0.80 9.01 15.59
CA ASP A 83 1.81 10.04 15.36
C ASP A 83 3.13 9.69 16.07
N GLU A 84 4.12 10.58 16.00
CA GLU A 84 5.44 10.43 16.61
C GLU A 84 5.39 10.17 18.13
N ARG A 85 4.33 10.59 18.83
CA ARG A 85 4.17 10.42 20.28
C ARG A 85 3.38 9.16 20.59
N SER A 86 2.22 8.97 19.95
CA SER A 86 1.33 7.85 20.24
C SER A 86 1.90 6.51 19.79
N VAL A 87 2.81 6.51 18.80
CA VAL A 87 3.51 5.30 18.36
C VAL A 87 4.38 4.69 19.45
N LEU A 88 4.89 5.50 20.39
CA LEU A 88 5.72 5.04 21.52
C LEU A 88 4.95 4.23 22.58
N ARG A 89 3.62 4.11 22.44
CA ARG A 89 2.83 3.15 23.23
C ARG A 89 3.02 1.70 22.76
N TYR A 90 3.55 1.53 21.54
CA TYR A 90 3.69 0.23 20.87
C TYR A 90 5.15 -0.10 20.54
N LEU A 91 6.03 0.91 20.56
CA LEU A 91 7.45 0.82 20.24
C LEU A 91 8.26 1.41 21.39
N ASP A 92 9.40 0.80 21.70
CA ASP A 92 10.27 1.29 22.80
C ASP A 92 10.86 2.67 22.46
N ALA A 93 11.34 2.82 21.24
CA ALA A 93 11.87 4.08 20.70
C ALA A 93 11.84 4.05 19.16
N ILE A 94 11.86 5.23 18.56
CA ILE A 94 12.26 5.40 17.15
C ILE A 94 13.77 5.69 17.14
N PRO A 95 14.58 5.01 16.30
CA PRO A 95 16.01 5.29 16.15
C PRO A 95 16.31 6.78 15.99
N ALA A 96 17.33 7.26 16.69
CA ALA A 96 17.68 8.69 16.70
C ALA A 96 18.04 9.21 15.31
N GLU A 97 18.65 8.36 14.48
CA GLU A 97 19.01 8.61 13.09
C GLU A 97 17.78 8.95 12.24
N LEU A 98 16.61 8.41 12.59
CA LEU A 98 15.36 8.69 11.89
C LEU A 98 14.72 10.02 12.30
N GLN A 99 15.13 10.63 13.42
CA GLN A 99 14.61 11.94 13.83
C GLN A 99 14.95 13.04 12.83
N GLN A 100 16.11 12.92 12.17
CA GLN A 100 16.56 13.84 11.11
C GLN A 100 16.21 13.34 9.70
N SER A 101 15.67 12.12 9.57
CA SER A 101 15.29 11.58 8.27
C SER A 101 13.96 12.12 7.75
N THR A 102 13.71 11.93 6.46
CA THR A 102 12.44 12.28 5.83
C THR A 102 11.26 11.52 6.47
N ALA A 103 10.07 12.15 6.46
CA ALA A 103 8.86 11.52 6.97
C ALA A 103 8.53 10.15 6.33
N PRO A 104 8.72 9.95 5.00
CA PRO A 104 8.54 8.63 4.38
C PRO A 104 9.48 7.56 4.95
N LYS A 105 10.80 7.86 5.07
CA LYS A 105 11.78 6.90 5.60
C LYS A 105 11.45 6.48 7.04
N ARG A 106 10.98 7.43 7.85
CA ARG A 106 10.52 7.15 9.21
C ARG A 106 9.27 6.28 9.24
N ALA A 107 8.28 6.61 8.42
CA ALA A 107 7.07 5.79 8.29
C ALA A 107 7.36 4.38 7.76
N ASP A 108 8.37 4.22 6.90
CA ASP A 108 8.87 2.93 6.41
C ASP A 108 9.44 2.09 7.57
N TRP A 109 10.24 2.68 8.46
CA TRP A 109 10.71 1.96 9.64
C TRP A 109 9.58 1.62 10.63
N VAL A 110 8.72 2.61 10.95
CA VAL A 110 7.61 2.44 11.91
C VAL A 110 6.67 1.30 11.48
N ARG A 111 6.32 1.19 10.18
CA ARG A 111 5.45 0.11 9.73
C ARG A 111 6.07 -1.26 9.87
N ALA A 112 7.35 -1.40 9.52
CA ALA A 112 8.05 -2.67 9.64
C ALA A 112 8.18 -3.07 11.11
N GLU A 113 8.49 -2.13 12.00
CA GLU A 113 8.61 -2.41 13.44
C GLU A 113 7.26 -2.78 14.09
N LEU A 114 6.18 -2.06 13.76
CA LEU A 114 4.84 -2.38 14.26
C LEU A 114 4.39 -3.78 13.80
N LEU A 115 4.56 -4.09 12.51
CA LEU A 115 4.19 -5.40 11.97
C LEU A 115 5.06 -6.53 12.54
N LYS A 116 6.36 -6.29 12.74
CA LYS A 116 7.26 -7.28 13.36
C LYS A 116 6.75 -7.66 14.75
N ARG A 117 6.45 -6.66 15.59
CA ARG A 117 6.06 -6.86 17.00
C ARG A 117 4.63 -7.35 17.17
N HIS A 118 3.71 -6.73 16.44
CA HIS A 118 2.27 -6.85 16.72
C HIS A 118 1.50 -7.51 15.59
N GLY A 119 2.09 -7.68 14.41
CA GLY A 119 1.37 -8.06 13.19
C GLY A 119 0.30 -7.02 12.83
N GLY A 120 -0.67 -7.46 12.03
CA GLY A 120 -1.83 -6.67 11.62
C GLY A 120 -1.69 -6.19 10.19
N ILE A 121 -2.34 -5.06 9.88
CA ILE A 121 -2.41 -4.49 8.54
C ILE A 121 -1.95 -3.04 8.59
N TRP A 122 -0.80 -2.74 8.01
CA TRP A 122 -0.43 -1.37 7.67
C TRP A 122 -1.24 -0.89 6.46
N LEU A 123 -1.80 0.31 6.57
CA LEU A 123 -2.51 0.97 5.49
C LEU A 123 -2.16 2.45 5.41
N ASP A 124 -1.69 2.88 4.23
CA ASP A 124 -1.49 4.29 3.97
C ASP A 124 -2.81 5.08 4.06
N ALA A 125 -2.78 6.22 4.75
CA ALA A 125 -3.93 7.07 5.06
C ALA A 125 -4.79 7.50 3.86
N SER A 126 -4.20 7.61 2.67
CA SER A 126 -4.91 8.00 1.44
C SER A 126 -5.50 6.80 0.68
N THR A 127 -6.14 5.88 1.41
CA THR A 127 -6.78 4.68 0.86
C THR A 127 -8.28 4.71 1.13
N ILE A 128 -9.09 4.40 0.11
CA ILE A 128 -10.55 4.30 0.22
C ILE A 128 -10.91 2.81 0.27
N LEU A 129 -11.63 2.38 1.30
CA LEU A 129 -12.18 1.03 1.38
C LEU A 129 -13.60 1.00 0.78
N THR A 130 -13.87 -0.01 -0.04
CA THR A 130 -15.21 -0.27 -0.58
C THR A 130 -15.87 -1.49 0.07
N THR A 131 -15.09 -2.29 0.79
CA THR A 131 -15.50 -3.43 1.61
C THR A 131 -14.57 -3.55 2.83
N SER A 132 -14.93 -4.39 3.79
CA SER A 132 -14.11 -4.71 4.97
C SER A 132 -12.79 -5.39 4.58
N LEU A 133 -11.74 -5.22 5.39
CA LEU A 133 -10.46 -5.92 5.21
C LEU A 133 -10.46 -7.39 5.69
N GLU A 134 -11.61 -7.97 6.03
CA GLU A 134 -11.72 -9.41 6.35
C GLU A 134 -11.14 -10.33 5.25
N TRP A 135 -11.18 -9.90 3.99
CA TRP A 135 -10.57 -10.66 2.89
C TRP A 135 -9.06 -10.88 3.08
N VAL A 136 -8.37 -9.99 3.81
CA VAL A 136 -6.94 -10.12 4.14
C VAL A 136 -6.72 -11.30 5.07
N ILE A 137 -7.57 -11.40 6.11
CA ILE A 137 -7.54 -12.47 7.10
C ILE A 137 -7.86 -13.82 6.43
N ALA A 138 -8.91 -13.84 5.60
CA ALA A 138 -9.29 -15.02 4.83
C ALA A 138 -8.20 -15.45 3.83
N THR A 139 -7.54 -14.48 3.19
CA THR A 139 -6.43 -14.75 2.27
C THR A 139 -5.27 -15.40 3.01
N GLN A 140 -4.80 -14.81 4.11
CA GLN A 140 -3.71 -15.39 4.90
C GLN A 140 -4.06 -16.77 5.42
N ALA A 141 -5.31 -16.99 5.85
CA ALA A 141 -5.72 -18.28 6.36
C ALA A 141 -5.70 -19.38 5.29
N ARG A 142 -6.09 -19.04 4.05
CA ARG A 142 -6.08 -19.95 2.91
C ARG A 142 -4.68 -20.25 2.40
N THR A 143 -3.77 -19.27 2.42
CA THR A 143 -2.41 -19.40 1.85
C THR A 143 -1.36 -19.80 2.88
N GLN A 144 -1.68 -19.70 4.17
CA GLN A 144 -0.74 -19.83 5.30
C GLN A 144 0.51 -18.98 5.06
N SER A 145 0.31 -17.75 4.56
CA SER A 145 1.41 -16.88 4.13
C SER A 145 1.97 -16.05 5.29
N ASP A 146 3.24 -15.72 5.19
CA ASP A 146 3.96 -14.79 6.07
C ASP A 146 3.54 -13.33 5.83
N TYR A 147 3.02 -13.07 4.64
CA TYR A 147 2.67 -11.74 4.19
C TYR A 147 1.47 -11.78 3.23
N VAL A 148 0.60 -10.77 3.33
CA VAL A 148 -0.43 -10.47 2.32
C VAL A 148 -0.20 -9.03 1.86
N GLY A 149 -0.08 -8.82 0.55
CA GLY A 149 0.08 -7.48 0.01
C GLY A 149 0.04 -7.41 -1.51
N PHE A 150 0.38 -6.24 -2.03
CA PHE A 150 0.34 -5.98 -3.47
C PHE A 150 1.74 -5.86 -4.05
N TYR A 151 1.90 -6.11 -5.34
CA TYR A 151 3.11 -5.82 -6.09
C TYR A 151 2.81 -4.93 -7.31
N LEU A 152 3.82 -4.22 -7.80
CA LEU A 152 3.75 -3.42 -9.02
C LEU A 152 4.30 -4.20 -10.21
N GLU A 153 3.43 -4.55 -11.15
CA GLU A 153 3.83 -5.23 -12.39
C GLU A 153 4.74 -4.35 -13.23
N GLN A 154 4.45 -3.04 -13.31
CA GLN A 154 5.30 -2.12 -14.07
C GLN A 154 6.75 -2.03 -13.55
N PHE A 155 6.99 -2.35 -12.27
CA PHE A 155 8.34 -2.36 -11.68
C PHE A 155 8.99 -3.75 -11.72
N THR A 156 8.18 -4.80 -11.93
CA THR A 156 8.61 -6.19 -11.88
C THR A 156 9.12 -6.63 -13.26
N SER A 157 10.41 -6.93 -13.36
CA SER A 157 11.03 -7.61 -14.50
C SER A 157 11.30 -9.09 -14.23
N ASP A 158 11.39 -9.47 -12.96
CA ASP A 158 11.63 -10.84 -12.51
C ASP A 158 10.46 -11.31 -11.66
N ALA A 159 9.61 -12.15 -12.25
CA ALA A 159 8.38 -12.64 -11.61
C ALA A 159 8.64 -13.54 -10.40
N ALA A 160 9.86 -14.10 -10.25
CA ALA A 160 10.22 -14.85 -9.04
C ALA A 160 10.41 -13.93 -7.83
N TYR A 161 10.66 -12.64 -8.06
CA TYR A 161 10.84 -11.64 -7.01
C TYR A 161 9.99 -10.39 -7.30
N PRO A 162 8.65 -10.45 -7.21
CA PRO A 162 7.80 -9.31 -7.52
C PRO A 162 8.15 -8.08 -6.69
N VAL A 163 8.08 -6.89 -7.30
CA VAL A 163 8.33 -5.64 -6.58
C VAL A 163 7.13 -5.30 -5.70
N VAL A 164 7.19 -5.76 -4.45
CA VAL A 164 6.14 -5.61 -3.43
C VAL A 164 6.01 -4.14 -2.99
N GLU A 165 4.78 -3.68 -2.91
CA GLU A 165 4.40 -2.37 -2.41
C GLU A 165 4.40 -2.32 -0.89
N ASN A 166 4.81 -1.19 -0.33
CA ASN A 166 4.92 -0.98 1.11
C ASN A 166 3.82 -0.05 1.69
N TRP A 167 2.89 0.43 0.86
CA TRP A 167 1.75 1.25 1.33
C TRP A 167 0.58 0.41 1.87
N PHE A 168 0.59 -0.89 1.61
CA PHE A 168 -0.27 -1.90 2.20
C PHE A 168 0.58 -3.11 2.55
N MET A 169 0.63 -3.46 3.83
CA MET A 169 1.45 -4.56 4.32
C MET A 169 0.67 -5.29 5.41
N ALA A 170 0.38 -6.58 5.23
CA ALA A 170 -0.30 -7.35 6.26
C ALA A 170 0.48 -8.61 6.60
N ALA A 171 0.68 -8.86 7.90
CA ALA A 171 1.49 -9.98 8.36
C ALA A 171 1.07 -10.47 9.76
N PRO A 172 1.25 -11.76 10.07
CA PRO A 172 1.22 -12.23 11.44
C PRO A 172 2.36 -11.60 12.26
N PRO A 173 2.23 -11.48 13.60
CA PRO A 173 3.34 -11.07 14.44
C PRO A 173 4.52 -12.05 14.29
N ALA A 174 5.74 -11.52 14.37
CA ALA A 174 6.98 -12.27 14.15
C ALA A 174 7.04 -13.04 12.81
N SER A 175 6.34 -12.57 11.77
CA SER A 175 6.47 -13.08 10.41
C SER A 175 7.95 -13.07 9.97
N PRO A 176 8.52 -14.21 9.51
CA PRO A 176 9.92 -14.30 9.08
C PRO A 176 10.30 -13.21 8.07
N PHE A 177 9.44 -12.99 7.08
CA PHE A 177 9.64 -11.95 6.06
C PHE A 177 9.73 -10.54 6.68
N ILE A 178 8.84 -10.20 7.63
CA ILE A 178 8.84 -8.88 8.28
C ILE A 178 10.00 -8.74 9.26
N VAL A 179 10.38 -9.80 9.97
CA VAL A 179 11.55 -9.82 10.85
C VAL A 179 12.81 -9.51 10.04
N ASP A 180 13.00 -10.20 8.92
CA ASP A 180 14.15 -10.01 8.06
C ASP A 180 14.17 -8.63 7.41
N LEU A 181 13.03 -8.16 6.91
CA LEU A 181 12.88 -6.81 6.36
C LEU A 181 13.20 -5.73 7.39
N GLN A 182 12.65 -5.85 8.60
CA GLN A 182 12.88 -4.88 9.66
C GLN A 182 14.35 -4.86 10.08
N ALA A 183 14.99 -6.03 10.17
CA ALA A 183 16.41 -6.15 10.47
C ALA A 183 17.25 -5.47 9.39
N GLU A 184 17.02 -5.78 8.11
CA GLU A 184 17.71 -5.15 6.97
C GLU A 184 17.56 -3.62 6.98
N PHE A 185 16.33 -3.14 7.13
CA PHE A 185 16.07 -1.70 7.14
C PHE A 185 16.77 -1.03 8.32
N THR A 186 16.73 -1.63 9.50
CA THR A 186 17.33 -1.05 10.72
C THR A 186 18.85 -1.07 10.69
N THR A 187 19.48 -2.14 10.21
CA THR A 187 20.94 -2.27 10.29
C THR A 187 21.66 -1.65 9.10
N ARG A 188 21.01 -1.51 7.95
CA ARG A 188 21.67 -1.07 6.71
C ARG A 188 21.07 0.18 6.08
N VAL A 189 19.77 0.40 6.22
CA VAL A 189 19.10 1.59 5.66
C VAL A 189 19.08 2.75 6.64
N VAL A 190 18.75 2.51 7.91
CA VAL A 190 18.63 3.56 8.95
C VAL A 190 19.95 4.28 9.24
N PRO A 191 21.12 3.63 9.36
CA PRO A 191 22.35 4.30 9.78
C PRO A 191 22.90 5.33 8.79
N GLY A 192 22.49 5.27 7.52
CA GLY A 192 22.99 6.13 6.44
C GLY A 192 21.88 6.82 5.65
N SER A 193 22.27 7.52 4.58
CA SER A 193 21.32 8.02 3.60
C SER A 193 20.79 6.89 2.70
N ASN A 194 19.73 7.14 1.93
CA ASN A 194 19.23 6.14 0.98
C ASN A 194 20.24 5.88 -0.15
N GLU A 195 21.02 6.90 -0.52
CA GLU A 195 22.13 6.80 -1.47
C GLU A 195 23.25 5.93 -0.91
N ALA A 196 23.59 6.08 0.37
CA ALA A 196 24.59 5.23 1.02
C ALA A 196 24.20 3.74 0.99
N TYR A 197 22.91 3.42 1.18
CA TYR A 197 22.41 2.05 1.03
C TYR A 197 22.51 1.56 -0.42
N ILE A 198 22.23 2.42 -1.40
CA ILE A 198 22.42 2.10 -2.82
C ILE A 198 23.89 1.79 -3.14
N GLU A 199 24.84 2.56 -2.62
CA GLU A 199 26.28 2.28 -2.83
C GLU A 199 26.70 0.95 -2.20
N GLN A 200 26.17 0.59 -1.02
CA GLN A 200 26.40 -0.75 -0.45
C GLN A 200 25.91 -1.86 -1.38
N LEU A 201 24.68 -1.72 -1.92
CA LEU A 201 24.11 -2.69 -2.86
C LEU A 201 24.92 -2.81 -4.17
N ARG A 202 25.54 -1.71 -4.62
CA ARG A 202 26.43 -1.71 -5.80
C ARG A 202 27.75 -2.38 -5.48
N ALA A 203 28.35 -2.10 -4.32
CA ALA A 203 29.58 -2.74 -3.89
C ALA A 203 29.42 -4.27 -3.75
N GLU A 204 28.23 -4.75 -3.39
CA GLU A 204 27.87 -6.18 -3.38
C GLU A 204 27.54 -6.77 -4.76
N GLY A 205 27.49 -5.95 -5.82
CA GLY A 205 27.13 -6.39 -7.16
C GLY A 205 25.68 -6.84 -7.34
N ILE A 206 24.78 -6.53 -6.39
CA ILE A 206 23.37 -6.97 -6.42
C ILE A 206 22.39 -5.87 -6.84
N PHE A 207 22.84 -4.61 -6.90
CA PHE A 207 21.97 -3.45 -7.13
C PHE A 207 21.01 -3.60 -8.32
N ASP A 208 21.46 -4.06 -9.47
CA ASP A 208 20.60 -4.18 -10.66
C ASP A 208 19.48 -5.22 -10.47
N GLN A 209 19.77 -6.31 -9.76
CA GLN A 209 18.78 -7.35 -9.46
C GLN A 209 17.70 -6.86 -8.50
N VAL A 210 18.09 -6.12 -7.45
CA VAL A 210 17.13 -5.58 -6.47
C VAL A 210 16.38 -4.36 -6.99
N ARG A 211 16.99 -3.57 -7.87
CA ARG A 211 16.37 -2.39 -8.47
C ARG A 211 15.27 -2.79 -9.44
N GLN A 212 15.49 -3.81 -10.29
CA GLN A 212 14.58 -4.12 -11.40
C GLN A 212 14.21 -2.86 -12.19
N ARG A 213 12.91 -2.58 -12.38
CA ARG A 213 12.42 -1.35 -13.03
C ARG A 213 11.93 -0.29 -12.04
N ILE A 214 12.35 -0.35 -10.77
CA ILE A 214 12.02 0.68 -9.78
C ILE A 214 12.56 2.04 -10.26
N PHE A 215 11.66 3.01 -10.39
CA PHE A 215 12.02 4.41 -10.66
C PHE A 215 12.35 5.14 -9.34
N SER A 216 13.32 6.04 -9.33
CA SER A 216 13.77 6.78 -8.13
C SER A 216 14.10 5.87 -6.93
N PRO A 217 15.08 4.96 -7.07
CA PRO A 217 15.47 4.02 -6.01
C PRO A 217 15.93 4.71 -4.71
N ASP A 218 16.44 5.93 -4.81
CA ASP A 218 16.81 6.81 -3.70
C ASP A 218 15.60 7.19 -2.83
N TYR A 219 14.41 7.32 -3.43
CA TYR A 219 13.16 7.56 -2.70
C TYR A 219 12.51 6.25 -2.20
N LEU A 220 12.77 5.13 -2.87
CA LEU A 220 12.10 3.84 -2.64
C LEU A 220 13.02 2.80 -1.96
N SER A 221 13.83 3.23 -0.98
CA SER A 221 14.78 2.36 -0.28
C SER A 221 14.14 1.15 0.40
N MET A 222 12.90 1.26 0.91
CA MET A 222 12.16 0.11 1.44
C MET A 222 11.86 -0.95 0.36
N HIS A 223 11.61 -0.55 -0.90
CA HIS A 223 11.41 -1.51 -1.98
C HIS A 223 12.70 -2.26 -2.30
N LEU A 224 13.85 -1.56 -2.25
CA LEU A 224 15.16 -2.19 -2.39
C LEU A 224 15.46 -3.14 -1.23
N ALA A 225 15.12 -2.78 0.01
CA ALA A 225 15.27 -3.64 1.18
C ALA A 225 14.41 -4.92 1.07
N ILE A 226 13.15 -4.78 0.67
CA ILE A 226 12.27 -5.93 0.39
C ILE A 226 12.89 -6.85 -0.66
N GLN A 227 13.34 -6.28 -1.78
CA GLN A 227 13.99 -7.04 -2.85
C GLN A 227 15.27 -7.73 -2.39
N TYR A 228 16.07 -7.06 -1.57
CA TYR A 228 17.27 -7.63 -1.00
C TYR A 228 16.96 -8.84 -0.12
N VAL A 229 16.05 -8.72 0.85
CA VAL A 229 15.74 -9.83 1.76
C VAL A 229 15.08 -11.01 1.04
N MET A 230 14.25 -10.76 0.02
CA MET A 230 13.69 -11.83 -0.80
C MET A 230 14.79 -12.60 -1.53
N ARG A 231 15.79 -11.91 -2.11
CA ARG A 231 16.86 -12.56 -2.91
C ARG A 231 17.97 -13.18 -2.07
N LYS A 232 18.33 -12.58 -0.93
CA LYS A 232 19.50 -12.99 -0.13
C LYS A 232 19.17 -13.94 1.01
N ARG A 233 17.95 -13.86 1.57
CA ARG A 233 17.54 -14.68 2.70
C ARG A 233 16.51 -15.71 2.22
N GLY A 234 15.40 -15.23 1.68
CA GLY A 234 14.31 -16.06 1.17
C GLY A 234 13.67 -16.93 2.25
N GLY A 235 12.97 -18.00 1.85
CA GLY A 235 12.22 -18.85 2.77
C GLY A 235 10.87 -18.26 3.19
N TYR A 236 10.19 -17.55 2.27
CA TYR A 236 8.95 -16.84 2.58
C TYR A 236 7.78 -17.30 1.72
N ARG A 237 6.58 -17.30 2.31
CA ARG A 237 5.31 -17.44 1.59
C ARG A 237 4.62 -16.08 1.50
N LEU A 238 4.54 -15.49 0.32
CA LEU A 238 3.92 -14.18 0.11
C LEU A 238 2.62 -14.34 -0.67
N ALA A 239 1.47 -14.03 -0.06
CA ALA A 239 0.21 -13.91 -0.80
C ALA A 239 0.15 -12.54 -1.47
N LEU A 240 0.36 -12.52 -2.79
CA LEU A 240 0.48 -11.30 -3.57
C LEU A 240 -0.62 -11.18 -4.63
N ALA A 241 -1.07 -9.95 -4.85
CA ALA A 241 -1.91 -9.57 -5.98
C ALA A 241 -1.31 -8.36 -6.70
N ARG A 242 -1.58 -8.25 -8.00
CA ARG A 242 -1.12 -7.12 -8.81
C ARG A 242 -1.89 -5.86 -8.42
N ALA A 243 -1.18 -4.79 -8.02
CA ALA A 243 -1.80 -3.54 -7.59
C ALA A 243 -2.64 -2.89 -8.71
N GLU A 244 -2.16 -2.99 -9.95
CA GLU A 244 -2.82 -2.51 -11.17
C GLU A 244 -4.18 -3.16 -11.44
N ASP A 245 -4.41 -4.37 -10.92
CA ASP A 245 -5.69 -5.07 -11.05
C ASP A 245 -6.67 -4.79 -9.92
N GLY A 246 -6.28 -4.06 -8.86
CA GLY A 246 -7.14 -3.78 -7.72
C GLY A 246 -7.03 -2.34 -7.21
N PRO A 247 -6.13 -2.05 -6.26
CA PRO A 247 -5.92 -0.71 -5.69
C PRO A 247 -5.74 0.42 -6.70
N PHE A 248 -5.11 0.11 -7.85
CA PHE A 248 -4.88 1.04 -8.97
C PHE A 248 -5.75 0.75 -10.19
N TYR A 249 -6.82 -0.04 -10.05
CA TYR A 249 -7.72 -0.41 -11.15
C TYR A 249 -8.24 0.82 -11.93
N TYR A 250 -8.67 1.87 -11.21
CA TYR A 250 -9.13 3.10 -11.85
C TYR A 250 -8.01 4.01 -12.35
N HIS A 251 -6.79 3.87 -11.84
CA HIS A 251 -5.61 4.53 -12.41
C HIS A 251 -5.31 3.94 -13.78
N VAL A 252 -5.30 2.60 -13.90
CA VAL A 252 -5.10 1.89 -15.17
C VAL A 252 -6.23 2.21 -16.15
N ALA A 253 -7.50 2.16 -15.70
CA ALA A 253 -8.64 2.54 -16.54
C ALA A 253 -8.59 4.01 -17.01
N SER A 254 -7.85 4.86 -16.29
CA SER A 254 -7.60 6.27 -16.62
C SER A 254 -6.28 6.49 -17.36
N ARG A 255 -5.56 5.42 -17.75
CA ARG A 255 -4.22 5.48 -18.35
C ARG A 255 -3.25 6.34 -17.52
N TRP A 256 -3.36 6.24 -16.20
CA TRP A 256 -2.60 7.01 -15.21
C TRP A 256 -2.77 8.55 -15.31
N SER A 257 -3.75 9.03 -16.10
CA SER A 257 -4.06 10.46 -16.20
C SER A 257 -4.76 10.95 -14.94
N ARG A 258 -4.17 11.95 -14.27
CA ARG A 258 -4.74 12.58 -13.07
C ARG A 258 -6.11 13.21 -13.32
N GLY A 259 -6.32 13.79 -14.50
CA GLY A 259 -7.60 14.41 -14.87
C GLY A 259 -8.68 13.35 -15.06
N MET A 260 -8.37 12.28 -15.81
CA MET A 260 -9.32 11.19 -16.03
C MET A 260 -9.62 10.42 -14.75
N LEU A 261 -8.62 10.21 -13.89
CA LEU A 261 -8.83 9.60 -12.58
C LEU A 261 -9.83 10.43 -11.75
N LYS A 262 -9.71 11.75 -11.72
CA LYS A 262 -10.68 12.62 -11.02
C LYS A 262 -12.09 12.51 -11.59
N VAL A 263 -12.22 12.37 -12.92
CA VAL A 263 -13.52 12.10 -13.55
C VAL A 263 -14.09 10.77 -13.04
N GLN A 264 -13.30 9.69 -12.98
CA GLN A 264 -13.77 8.41 -12.41
C GLN A 264 -14.17 8.56 -10.93
N LEU A 265 -13.37 9.27 -10.14
CA LEU A 265 -13.55 9.38 -8.69
C LEU A 265 -14.77 10.23 -8.29
N MET A 266 -15.02 11.34 -9.01
CA MET A 266 -15.95 12.38 -8.57
C MET A 266 -17.19 12.53 -9.45
N MET A 267 -17.07 12.21 -10.74
CA MET A 267 -18.05 12.64 -11.76
C MET A 267 -18.84 11.48 -12.35
N ARG A 268 -18.46 10.22 -12.09
CA ARG A 268 -19.13 9.04 -12.62
C ARG A 268 -19.74 8.23 -11.49
N PRO A 269 -20.94 7.65 -11.66
CA PRO A 269 -21.53 6.76 -10.66
C PRO A 269 -20.62 5.55 -10.38
N VAL A 270 -20.70 5.00 -9.18
CA VAL A 270 -20.04 3.74 -8.85
C VAL A 270 -20.56 2.59 -9.72
N ALA A 271 -19.70 1.60 -9.97
CA ALA A 271 -20.08 0.38 -10.67
C ALA A 271 -20.77 -0.62 -9.74
N LYS A 272 -21.36 -1.67 -10.32
CA LYS A 272 -21.96 -2.79 -9.57
C LYS A 272 -20.90 -3.53 -8.74
N ALA A 273 -19.72 -3.75 -9.31
CA ALA A 273 -18.57 -4.36 -8.64
C ALA A 273 -17.45 -3.33 -8.53
N MET A 274 -16.88 -3.20 -7.33
CA MET A 274 -15.82 -2.26 -6.99
C MET A 274 -14.57 -3.02 -6.52
N PRO A 275 -13.35 -2.52 -6.78
CA PRO A 275 -12.15 -3.08 -6.14
C PRO A 275 -12.26 -2.91 -4.62
N PRO A 276 -11.76 -3.86 -3.81
CA PRO A 276 -11.96 -3.86 -2.35
C PRO A 276 -11.40 -2.61 -1.67
N LEU A 277 -10.36 -2.03 -2.26
CA LEU A 277 -9.82 -0.73 -1.87
C LEU A 277 -9.28 0.02 -3.09
N ILE A 278 -9.12 1.34 -2.95
CA ILE A 278 -8.57 2.25 -3.96
C ILE A 278 -7.49 3.10 -3.31
N LYS A 279 -6.25 3.02 -3.83
CA LYS A 279 -5.11 3.77 -3.31
C LYS A 279 -4.95 5.08 -4.07
N LEU A 280 -5.02 6.21 -3.36
CA LEU A 280 -4.69 7.53 -3.92
C LEU A 280 -3.23 7.87 -3.64
N ARG A 281 -2.47 8.23 -4.67
CA ARG A 281 -1.09 8.73 -4.53
C ARG A 281 -1.11 10.23 -4.25
N LYS A 282 0.02 10.77 -3.78
CA LYS A 282 0.17 12.21 -3.49
C LYS A 282 -0.30 13.13 -4.66
N PRO A 283 0.01 12.85 -5.94
CA PRO A 283 -0.48 13.67 -7.05
C PRO A 283 -1.98 13.54 -7.31
N ASP A 284 -2.59 12.39 -7.00
CA ASP A 284 -3.99 12.09 -7.31
C ASP A 284 -4.94 12.93 -6.45
N ARG A 285 -4.54 13.15 -5.18
CA ARG A 285 -5.30 13.91 -4.18
C ARG A 285 -5.18 15.44 -4.28
N LYS A 286 -4.29 15.96 -5.14
CA LYS A 286 -4.09 17.40 -5.28
C LYS A 286 -5.38 18.10 -5.73
N ARG A 287 -5.85 19.08 -4.94
CA ARG A 287 -7.10 19.85 -5.12
C ARG A 287 -8.40 19.08 -4.88
N LEU A 288 -8.37 17.82 -4.42
CA LEU A 288 -9.62 17.10 -4.14
C LEU A 288 -10.44 17.79 -3.05
N ASP A 289 -9.82 18.19 -1.94
CA ASP A 289 -10.51 18.94 -0.87
C ASP A 289 -11.22 20.19 -1.40
N LEU A 290 -10.52 20.98 -2.24
CA LEU A 290 -11.11 22.16 -2.89
C LEU A 290 -12.33 21.83 -3.74
N TYR A 291 -12.34 20.69 -4.42
CA TYR A 291 -13.47 20.27 -5.25
C TYR A 291 -14.66 19.77 -4.42
N VAL A 292 -14.38 19.08 -3.32
CA VAL A 292 -15.38 18.67 -2.32
C VAL A 292 -16.06 19.92 -1.74
N GLN A 293 -15.28 20.89 -1.27
CA GLN A 293 -15.77 22.15 -0.70
C GLN A 293 -16.62 22.97 -1.69
N ARG A 294 -16.30 22.88 -2.98
CA ARG A 294 -17.06 23.53 -4.06
C ARG A 294 -18.25 22.71 -4.56
N ARG A 295 -18.60 21.60 -3.90
CA ARG A 295 -19.71 20.71 -4.26
C ARG A 295 -19.63 20.19 -5.71
N LEU A 296 -18.40 19.93 -6.17
CA LEU A 296 -18.13 19.39 -7.51
C LEU A 296 -18.09 17.86 -7.55
N VAL A 297 -18.45 17.20 -6.44
CA VAL A 297 -18.50 15.74 -6.33
C VAL A 297 -19.95 15.28 -6.42
N ARG A 298 -20.21 14.26 -7.23
CA ARG A 298 -21.53 13.61 -7.25
C ARG A 298 -21.66 12.69 -6.04
N SER A 299 -22.82 12.69 -5.40
CA SER A 299 -23.13 11.81 -4.25
C SER A 299 -23.04 10.32 -4.60
N ASP A 300 -23.36 9.93 -5.83
CA ASP A 300 -23.30 8.54 -6.31
C ASP A 300 -21.94 8.13 -6.89
N SER A 301 -20.95 9.03 -6.89
CA SER A 301 -19.57 8.74 -7.33
C SER A 301 -18.78 7.96 -6.27
N ILE A 302 -17.54 7.57 -6.60
CA ILE A 302 -16.65 6.89 -5.65
C ILE A 302 -16.42 7.76 -4.41
N LEU A 303 -16.04 9.04 -4.58
CA LEU A 303 -15.82 9.92 -3.43
C LEU A 303 -17.14 10.22 -2.69
N GLY A 304 -18.23 10.47 -3.41
CA GLY A 304 -19.53 10.74 -2.78
C GLY A 304 -20.02 9.55 -1.94
N ARG A 305 -20.03 8.35 -2.52
CA ARG A 305 -20.53 7.14 -1.85
C ARG A 305 -19.63 6.67 -0.71
N TYR A 306 -18.32 6.68 -0.90
CA TYR A 306 -17.40 6.05 0.06
C TYR A 306 -16.80 7.02 1.06
N LEU A 307 -16.66 8.32 0.72
CA LEU A 307 -16.06 9.34 1.58
C LEU A 307 -17.06 10.42 2.04
N GLY A 308 -18.33 10.34 1.63
CA GLY A 308 -19.37 11.32 2.00
C GLY A 308 -19.08 12.74 1.48
N CYS A 309 -18.34 12.82 0.37
CA CYS A 309 -17.96 14.07 -0.29
C CYS A 309 -19.11 14.73 -1.06
#